data_AF-A0A9N9KFI1-F1
#
_entry.id   AF-A0A9N9KFI1-F1
#
_cell.length_a   1.000
_cell.length_b   1.000
_cell.length_c   1.000
_cell.angle_alpha   90.00
_cell.angle_beta   90.00
_cell.angle_gamma   90.00
#
_symmetry.space_group_name_H-M   'P 1'
#
loop_
_entity.id
_entity.type
_entity.pdbx_description
1 polymer ?
#
loop_
_entity_poly.entity_id
_entity_poly.type
_entity_poly.pdbx_seq_one_letter_code
_entity_poly.pdbx_strand_id
1 'polypeptide(L)'
;KIKKKLLLPNPKVVASLSKDSSNLSISDQYQFVNERKYYDIKDSVYFLPNDYEECDRLHLLHYIERCIWQSIFFSPIEDLLNQNGTKVLNVG
;
A
#
# COMPACT_ATOMS: atom_id res chain seq x y z
N LYS A 1 -10.30 15.36 -36.35
CA LYS A 1 -9.90 15.98 -35.05
C LYS A 1 -10.89 15.56 -33.97
N ILE A 2 -10.60 14.48 -33.24
CA ILE A 2 -11.49 13.92 -32.20
C ILE A 2 -11.19 14.67 -30.90
N LYS A 3 -12.18 15.40 -30.37
CA LYS A 3 -12.08 16.08 -29.08
C LYS A 3 -12.19 15.04 -27.96
N LYS A 4 -11.08 14.75 -27.27
CA LYS A 4 -11.09 13.95 -26.04
C LYS A 4 -11.88 14.73 -24.98
N LYS A 5 -13.07 14.24 -24.64
CA LYS A 5 -13.86 14.75 -23.52
C LYS A 5 -13.15 14.33 -22.24
N LEU A 6 -12.47 15.27 -21.59
CA LEU A 6 -11.95 15.07 -20.24
C LEU A 6 -13.15 14.73 -19.35
N LEU A 7 -13.26 13.46 -18.94
CA LEU A 7 -14.18 13.07 -17.88
C LEU A 7 -13.66 13.71 -16.59
N LEU A 8 -14.30 14.80 -16.17
CA LEU A 8 -14.16 15.27 -14.80
C LEU A 8 -14.67 14.15 -13.87
N PRO A 9 -13.94 13.83 -12.79
CA PRO A 9 -14.41 12.85 -11.84
C PRO A 9 -15.75 13.29 -11.24
N ASN A 10 -16.65 12.33 -11.07
CA ASN A 10 -18.01 12.57 -10.59
C ASN A 10 -18.01 13.37 -9.28
N PRO A 11 -18.95 14.31 -9.08
CA PRO A 11 -19.04 15.12 -7.86
C PRO A 11 -19.28 14.28 -6.58
N LYS A 12 -19.70 13.02 -6.72
CA LYS A 12 -19.81 12.06 -5.61
C LYS A 12 -18.45 11.53 -5.14
N VAL A 13 -17.42 11.54 -5.99
CA VAL A 13 -16.06 11.04 -5.70
C VAL A 13 -15.21 12.11 -5.02
N VAL A 14 -15.46 13.39 -5.28
CA VAL A 14 -14.74 14.51 -4.62
C VAL A 14 -15.28 14.80 -3.20
N ALA A 15 -16.50 14.35 -2.89
CA ALA A 15 -17.10 14.55 -1.57
C ALA A 15 -16.52 13.65 -0.46
N SER A 16 -15.71 12.64 -0.80
CA SER A 16 -15.06 11.75 0.18
C SER A 16 -13.64 12.19 0.58
N LEU A 17 -13.14 13.31 0.03
CA LEU A 17 -11.81 13.85 0.33
C LEU A 17 -11.81 15.07 1.26
N SER A 18 -12.95 15.40 1.87
CA SER A 18 -13.01 16.43 2.91
C SER A 18 -14.12 16.14 3.90
N LYS A 19 -13.82 15.39 4.97
CA LYS A 19 -14.57 15.48 6.22
C LYS A 19 -13.73 15.01 7.40
N ASP A 20 -13.33 16.03 8.17
CA ASP A 20 -13.15 16.02 9.62
C ASP A 20 -11.92 15.29 10.17
N SER A 21 -10.76 15.85 9.85
CA SER A 21 -9.53 15.73 10.64
C SER A 21 -9.65 16.52 11.95
N SER A 22 -10.48 16.05 12.90
CA SER A 22 -10.41 16.47 14.30
C SER A 22 -11.26 15.57 15.20
N ASN A 23 -10.58 14.72 15.97
CA ASN A 23 -11.09 13.87 17.06
C ASN A 23 -11.78 12.55 16.67
N LEU A 24 -11.14 11.70 15.84
CA LEU A 24 -11.32 10.25 16.03
C LEU A 24 -10.40 9.85 17.19
N SER A 25 -10.95 9.26 18.25
CA SER A 25 -10.07 8.64 19.24
C SER A 25 -9.30 7.52 18.52
N ILE A 26 -8.02 7.36 18.81
CA ILE A 26 -7.19 6.26 18.24
C ILE A 26 -7.91 4.91 18.40
N SER A 27 -8.71 4.77 19.46
CA SER A 27 -9.56 3.64 19.78
C SER A 27 -10.59 3.29 18.70
N ASP A 28 -11.09 4.28 17.95
CA ASP A 28 -12.15 4.07 16.94
C ASP A 28 -11.61 3.53 15.60
N GLN A 29 -10.30 3.32 15.49
CA GLN A 29 -9.64 2.84 14.26
C GLN A 29 -9.21 1.38 14.35
N TYR A 30 -9.34 0.76 15.52
CA TYR A 30 -8.89 -0.61 15.76
C TYR A 30 -9.96 -1.46 16.42
N GLN A 31 -10.08 -2.68 15.93
CA GLN A 31 -10.91 -3.71 16.55
C GLN A 31 -10.02 -4.82 17.10
N PHE A 32 -10.42 -5.43 18.20
CA PHE A 32 -9.74 -6.60 18.75
C PHE A 32 -10.57 -7.85 18.46
N VAL A 33 -9.97 -8.80 17.75
CA VAL A 33 -10.59 -10.11 17.46
C VAL A 33 -9.64 -11.17 17.98
N ASN A 34 -10.12 -12.01 18.92
CA ASN A 34 -9.30 -13.04 19.57
C ASN A 34 -7.99 -12.49 20.14
N GLU A 35 -8.05 -11.38 20.87
CA GLU A 35 -6.90 -10.69 21.49
C GLU A 35 -5.90 -10.07 20.50
N ARG A 36 -6.14 -10.21 19.20
CA ARG A 36 -5.34 -9.63 18.12
C ARG A 36 -5.94 -8.30 17.69
N LYS A 37 -5.08 -7.29 17.47
CA LYS A 37 -5.50 -5.95 17.03
C LYS A 37 -5.62 -5.93 15.51
N TYR A 38 -6.71 -5.40 14.96
CA TYR A 38 -6.93 -5.22 13.51
C TYR A 38 -7.35 -3.78 13.23
N TYR A 39 -7.23 -3.37 11.97
CA TYR A 39 -7.82 -2.11 11.50
C TYR A 39 -9.35 -2.26 11.36
N ASP A 40 -10.09 -1.34 11.97
CA ASP A 40 -11.56 -1.23 11.85
C ASP A 40 -11.92 -0.07 10.92
N ILE A 41 -11.35 -0.11 9.72
CA ILE A 41 -11.58 0.91 8.69
C ILE A 41 -12.34 0.23 7.56
N LYS A 42 -13.50 0.78 7.21
CA LYS A 42 -14.47 0.21 6.26
C LYS A 42 -13.89 -0.09 4.87
N ASP A 43 -12.74 0.48 4.55
CA ASP A 43 -12.00 0.31 3.28
C ASP A 43 -10.51 -0.05 3.50
N SER A 44 -10.16 -0.66 4.64
CA SER A 44 -8.79 -1.14 4.84
C SER A 44 -8.43 -2.21 3.79
N VAL A 45 -7.35 -1.99 3.04
CA VAL A 45 -6.79 -2.99 2.12
C VAL A 45 -6.12 -4.14 2.87
N TYR A 46 -5.73 -3.90 4.13
CA TYR A 46 -5.02 -4.87 4.95
C TYR A 46 -5.98 -5.53 5.95
N PHE A 47 -6.21 -6.83 5.79
CA PHE A 47 -7.18 -7.63 6.56
C PHE A 47 -6.55 -8.45 7.69
N LEU A 48 -5.22 -8.43 7.82
CA LEU A 48 -4.47 -9.18 8.84
C LEU A 48 -4.28 -8.34 10.12
N PRO A 49 -3.84 -8.97 11.23
CA PRO A 49 -3.56 -8.26 12.47
C PRO A 49 -2.53 -7.13 12.31
N ASN A 50 -2.50 -6.22 13.26
CA ASN A 50 -1.56 -5.10 13.35
C ASN A 50 -0.87 -5.10 14.73
N ASP A 51 -0.37 -6.26 15.14
CA ASP A 51 0.38 -6.46 16.39
C ASP A 51 1.86 -6.77 16.11
N TYR A 52 2.66 -6.86 17.17
CA TYR A 52 4.10 -7.10 17.04
C TYR A 52 4.41 -8.49 16.49
N GLU A 53 3.61 -9.49 16.87
CA GLU A 53 3.77 -10.84 16.37
C GLU A 53 3.53 -10.92 14.85
N GLU A 54 2.56 -10.17 14.33
CA GLU A 54 2.33 -10.09 12.88
C GLU A 54 3.46 -9.37 12.15
N CYS A 55 4.03 -8.30 12.74
CA CYS A 55 5.24 -7.67 12.21
C CYS A 55 6.40 -8.69 12.11
N ASP A 56 6.63 -9.48 13.15
CA ASP A 56 7.67 -10.52 13.15
C ASP A 56 7.39 -11.61 12.10
N ARG A 57 6.13 -12.00 11.93
CA ARG A 57 5.72 -12.94 10.88
C ARG A 57 6.02 -12.40 9.48
N LEU A 58 5.74 -11.12 9.22
CA LEU A 58 6.03 -10.46 7.95
C LEU A 58 7.55 -10.34 7.71
N HIS A 59 8.33 -10.02 8.74
CA HIS A 59 9.79 -10.01 8.64
C HIS A 59 10.32 -11.39 8.25
N LEU A 60 9.87 -12.44 8.93
CA LEU A 60 10.27 -13.81 8.62
C LEU A 60 9.88 -14.21 7.19
N LEU A 61 8.65 -13.89 6.78
CA LEU A 61 8.16 -14.15 5.42
C LEU A 61 9.07 -13.47 4.39
N HIS A 62 9.38 -12.18 4.58
CA HIS A 62 10.28 -11.43 3.70
C HIS A 62 11.65 -12.13 3.55
N TYR A 63 12.23 -12.59 4.66
CA TYR A 63 13.52 -13.29 4.61
C TYR A 63 13.42 -14.63 3.87
N ILE A 64 12.38 -15.43 4.14
CA ILE A 64 12.16 -16.71 3.47
C ILE A 64 11.97 -16.51 1.97
N GLU A 65 11.14 -15.55 1.59
CA GLU A 65 10.88 -15.17 0.21
C GLU A 65 12.17 -14.74 -0.52
N ARG A 66 12.98 -13.89 0.14
CA ARG A 66 14.30 -13.50 -0.37
C ARG A 66 15.23 -14.70 -0.52
N CYS A 67 15.22 -15.65 0.41
CA CYS A 67 16.03 -16.86 0.33
C CYS A 67 15.60 -17.78 -0.81
N ILE A 68 14.28 -17.95 -1.02
CA ILE A 68 13.73 -18.82 -2.06
C ILE A 68 14.00 -18.23 -3.44
N TRP A 69 13.68 -16.95 -3.64
CA TRP A 69 13.81 -16.33 -4.96
C TRP A 69 15.23 -15.88 -5.28
N GLN A 70 16.12 -15.77 -4.28
CA GLN A 70 17.51 -15.29 -4.40
C GLN A 70 17.65 -13.85 -4.92
N SER A 71 16.61 -13.32 -5.56
CA SER A 71 16.40 -11.97 -6.06
C SER A 71 14.89 -11.74 -6.11
N ILE A 72 14.45 -10.55 -5.70
CA ILE A 72 13.11 -10.08 -6.04
C ILE A 72 13.09 -9.96 -7.56
N PHE A 73 12.08 -10.52 -8.22
CA PHE A 73 11.92 -10.46 -9.68
C PHE A 73 12.43 -9.13 -10.24
N PHE A 74 13.54 -9.18 -10.98
CA PHE A 74 13.99 -8.01 -11.72
C PHE A 74 13.05 -7.87 -12.91
N SER A 75 12.33 -6.74 -12.95
CA SER A 75 11.61 -6.35 -14.17
C SER A 75 12.61 -6.39 -15.33
N PRO A 76 12.24 -6.88 -16.53
CA PRO A 76 13.13 -6.94 -17.69
C PRO A 76 13.39 -5.53 -18.22
N ILE A 77 14.18 -4.76 -17.48
CA ILE A 77 14.55 -3.36 -17.74
C ILE A 77 16.05 -3.20 -17.92
N GLU A 78 16.78 -4.30 -18.07
CA GLU A 78 18.24 -4.32 -18.23
C GLU A 78 18.69 -3.42 -19.39
N ASP A 79 17.98 -3.48 -20.52
CA ASP A 79 18.23 -2.61 -21.68
C ASP A 79 18.02 -1.12 -21.38
N LEU A 80 17.03 -0.77 -20.54
CA LEU A 80 16.76 0.60 -20.12
C LEU A 80 17.79 1.10 -19.12
N LEU A 81 18.24 0.24 -18.20
CA LEU A 81 19.28 0.56 -17.22
C LEU A 81 20.64 0.78 -17.87
N ASN A 82 20.94 0.06 -18.94
CA ASN A 82 22.19 0.16 -19.70
C ASN A 82 22.23 1.38 -20.65
N GLN A 83 21.15 2.14 -20.79
CA GLN A 83 21.13 3.37 -21.58
C GLN A 83 21.77 4.54 -20.83
N ASN A 84 22.64 5.27 -21.53
CA ASN A 84 23.26 6.48 -20.99
C ASN A 84 22.20 7.55 -20.69
N GLY A 85 22.13 8.01 -19.45
CA GLY A 85 21.21 9.07 -19.02
C GLY A 85 19.94 8.60 -18.32
N THR A 86 19.75 7.28 -18.13
CA THR A 86 18.65 6.74 -17.34
C THR A 86 18.74 7.19 -15.88
N LYS A 87 17.64 7.73 -15.35
CA LYS A 87 17.50 8.13 -13.94
C LYS A 87 16.57 7.14 -13.24
N VAL A 88 17.09 6.48 -12.21
CA VAL A 88 16.34 5.52 -11.40
C VAL A 88 15.95 6.18 -10.07
N LEU A 89 14.67 6.08 -9.72
CA LEU A 89 14.19 6.41 -8.38
C LEU A 89 13.97 5.09 -7.65
N ASN A 90 14.75 4.86 -6.58
CA ASN A 90 14.50 3.76 -5.67
C ASN A 90 13.54 4.26 -4.57
N VAL A 91 12.37 3.65 -4.48
CA VAL A 91 11.43 3.85 -3.38
C VAL A 91 11.37 2.55 -2.60
N GLY A 92 12.00 2.55 -1.42
CA GLY A 92 12.05 1.46 -0.47
C GLY A 92 11.80 1.99 0.92
#